data_AF-A0A6L8A9W8-F1
#
_entry.id   AF-A0A6L8A9W8-F1
#
_cell.length_a   1.000
_cell.length_b   1.000
_cell.length_c   1.000
_cell.angle_alpha   90.00
_cell.angle_beta   90.00
_cell.angle_gamma   90.00
#
_symmetry.space_group_name_H-M   'P 1'
#
loop_
_entity.id
_entity.type
_entity.pdbx_description
1 polymer ?
#
loop_
_entity_poly.entity_id
_entity_poly.type
_entity_poly.pdbx_seq_one_letter_code
_entity_poly.pdbx_strand_id
1 'polypeptide(L)'
;MSTVIAHRLSALEDSNSEIKQQLELMLEIGRRNEEKFLWLKSFILKLLEVQGFAQLDQVMFHQLIDFTHVNHVMLFLKEPIDQGELLHIKAAKHPDRIHPRLFDLQKTLCETCREEEYLNLFGVSVDDPPSVALVPIMYRSYIGTLAIGSADHAKFNVDVDTLFLDFLGEVIARVIVRLQR
;
A
#
# COMPACT_ATOMS: atom_id res chain seq x y z
N MET A 1 50.53 31.52 -4.22
CA MET A 1 50.06 30.88 -2.97
C MET A 1 48.56 31.06 -2.72
N SER A 2 47.87 32.10 -3.24
CA SER A 2 46.43 32.29 -3.00
C SER A 2 45.50 31.29 -3.69
N THR A 3 45.87 30.74 -4.86
CA THR A 3 44.99 29.88 -5.67
C THR A 3 44.71 28.51 -5.04
N VAL A 4 45.69 27.93 -4.34
CA VAL A 4 45.55 26.61 -3.69
C VAL A 4 44.68 26.71 -2.43
N ILE A 5 44.80 27.81 -1.68
CA ILE A 5 43.97 28.05 -0.49
C ILE A 5 42.51 28.28 -0.90
N ALA A 6 42.27 29.08 -1.96
CA ALA A 6 40.93 29.29 -2.50
C ALA A 6 40.26 27.99 -2.98
N HIS A 7 41.01 27.13 -3.69
CA HIS A 7 40.51 25.83 -4.13
C HIS A 7 40.21 24.88 -2.95
N ARG A 8 41.05 24.89 -1.89
CA ARG A 8 40.78 24.09 -0.69
C ARG A 8 39.57 24.59 0.09
N LEU A 9 39.34 25.90 0.11
CA LEU A 9 38.17 26.49 0.75
C LEU A 9 36.89 26.14 -0.02
N SER A 10 36.89 26.27 -1.35
CA SER A 10 35.77 25.86 -2.21
C SER A 10 35.42 24.38 -2.02
N ALA A 11 36.41 23.48 -2.01
CA ALA A 11 36.17 22.06 -1.80
C ALA A 11 35.58 21.73 -0.42
N LEU A 12 35.91 22.52 0.61
CA LEU A 12 35.32 22.38 1.94
C LEU A 12 33.88 22.91 1.98
N GLU A 13 33.58 24.01 1.29
CA GLU A 13 32.23 24.55 1.16
C GLU A 13 31.31 23.59 0.41
N ASP A 14 31.80 23.00 -0.69
CA ASP A 14 31.07 22.00 -1.48
C ASP A 14 30.76 20.76 -0.64
N SER A 15 31.76 20.20 0.05
CA SER A 15 31.56 19.03 0.93
C SER A 15 30.62 19.33 2.10
N ASN A 16 30.69 20.52 2.68
CA ASN A 16 29.78 20.94 3.74
C ASN A 16 28.33 21.12 3.24
N SER A 17 28.17 21.57 2.00
CA SER A 17 26.86 21.64 1.33
C SER A 17 26.28 20.24 1.09
N GLU A 18 27.08 19.31 0.58
CA GLU A 18 26.68 17.91 0.37
C GLU A 18 26.25 17.23 1.68
N ILE A 19 27.01 17.42 2.76
CA ILE A 19 26.68 16.85 4.08
C ILE A 19 25.34 17.41 4.59
N LYS A 20 25.08 18.70 4.42
CA LYS A 20 23.79 19.32 4.82
C LYS A 20 22.64 18.73 4.01
N GLN A 21 22.78 18.60 2.70
CA GLN A 21 21.76 17.99 1.84
C GLN A 21 21.48 16.53 2.24
N GLN A 22 22.52 15.75 2.58
CA GLN A 22 22.35 14.39 3.08
C GLN A 22 21.64 14.35 4.43
N LEU A 23 21.96 15.27 5.36
CA LEU A 23 21.29 15.35 6.65
C LEU A 23 19.80 15.72 6.50
N GLU A 24 19.48 16.70 5.65
CA GLU A 24 18.11 17.09 5.34
C GLU A 24 17.33 15.92 4.75
N LEU A 25 17.93 15.16 3.84
CA LEU A 25 17.33 13.95 3.27
C LEU A 25 17.06 12.90 4.35
N MET A 26 18.00 12.64 5.27
CA MET A 26 17.82 11.67 6.36
C MET A 26 16.71 12.11 7.33
N LEU A 27 16.63 13.40 7.64
CA LEU A 27 15.57 13.95 8.49
C LEU A 27 14.20 13.80 7.83
N GLU A 28 14.08 14.07 6.53
CA GLU A 28 12.82 13.90 5.81
C GLU A 28 12.41 12.43 5.72
N ILE A 29 13.35 11.51 5.47
CA ILE A 29 13.10 10.06 5.53
C ILE A 29 12.61 9.65 6.92
N GLY A 30 13.25 10.15 7.98
CA GLY A 30 12.86 9.89 9.38
C GLY A 30 11.43 10.36 9.67
N ARG A 31 11.11 11.60 9.30
CA ARG A 31 9.78 12.20 9.49
C ARG A 31 8.69 11.41 8.76
N ARG A 32 8.92 11.06 7.49
CA ARG A 32 7.97 10.26 6.70
C ARG A 32 7.75 8.86 7.28
N ASN A 33 8.79 8.25 7.85
CA ASN A 33 8.67 6.95 8.51
C ASN A 33 7.88 7.03 9.81
N GLU A 34 8.07 8.10 10.60
CA GLU A 34 7.29 8.35 11.82
C GLU A 34 5.80 8.54 11.50
N GLU A 35 5.48 9.33 10.47
CA GLU A 35 4.10 9.51 9.99
C GLU A 35 3.46 8.18 9.59
N LYS A 36 4.17 7.36 8.81
CA LYS A 36 3.73 6.00 8.43
C LYS A 36 3.48 5.12 9.64
N PHE A 37 4.38 5.13 10.61
CA PHE A 37 4.25 4.32 11.82
C PHE A 37 3.05 4.74 12.68
N LEU A 38 2.86 6.05 12.89
CA LEU A 38 1.74 6.58 13.68
C LEU A 38 0.41 6.26 13.01
N TRP A 39 0.33 6.40 11.69
CA TRP A 39 -0.86 5.99 10.95
C TRP A 39 -1.10 4.47 11.03
N LEU A 40 -0.06 3.64 10.81
CA LEU A 40 -0.17 2.18 10.93
C LEU A 40 -0.76 1.79 12.27
N LYS A 41 -0.21 2.36 13.35
CA LYS A 41 -0.67 2.13 14.71
C LYS A 41 -2.14 2.49 14.86
N SER A 42 -2.55 3.66 14.41
CA SER A 42 -3.95 4.11 14.46
C SER A 42 -4.87 3.18 13.67
N PHE A 43 -4.45 2.77 12.47
CA PHE A 43 -5.23 1.89 11.60
C PHE A 43 -5.40 0.50 12.24
N ILE A 44 -4.32 -0.10 12.76
CA ILE A 44 -4.39 -1.39 13.45
C ILE A 44 -5.36 -1.32 14.63
N LEU A 45 -5.27 -0.27 15.46
CA LEU A 45 -6.17 -0.12 16.60
C LEU A 45 -7.64 -0.08 16.17
N LYS A 46 -7.97 0.68 15.11
CA LYS A 46 -9.34 0.69 14.54
C LYS A 46 -9.76 -0.67 14.00
N LEU A 47 -8.88 -1.37 13.30
CA LEU A 47 -9.15 -2.72 12.76
C LEU A 47 -9.42 -3.75 13.85
N LEU A 48 -8.79 -3.61 15.03
CA LEU A 48 -9.04 -4.48 16.17
C LEU A 48 -10.43 -4.26 16.79
N GLU A 49 -10.98 -3.05 16.69
CA GLU A 49 -12.30 -2.68 17.22
C GLU A 49 -13.47 -3.10 16.32
N VAL A 50 -13.20 -3.45 15.05
CA VAL A 50 -14.23 -3.85 14.07
C VAL A 50 -15.05 -5.06 14.55
N GLN A 51 -16.38 -4.99 14.41
CA GLN A 51 -17.29 -6.06 14.85
C GLN A 51 -17.99 -6.83 13.71
N GLY A 52 -17.69 -6.52 12.45
CA GLY A 52 -18.29 -7.20 11.30
C GLY A 52 -17.66 -6.79 9.97
N PHE A 53 -17.97 -7.49 8.89
CA PHE A 53 -17.40 -7.20 7.57
C PHE A 53 -17.84 -5.83 7.03
N ALA A 54 -19.06 -5.38 7.34
CA ALA A 54 -19.51 -4.03 6.97
C ALA A 54 -18.65 -2.92 7.61
N GLN A 55 -18.28 -3.06 8.89
CA GLN A 55 -17.37 -2.12 9.54
C GLN A 55 -15.94 -2.26 9.02
N LEU A 56 -15.49 -3.49 8.72
CA LEU A 56 -14.19 -3.72 8.09
C LEU A 56 -14.10 -2.98 6.75
N ASP A 57 -15.11 -3.12 5.89
CA ASP A 57 -15.21 -2.46 4.58
C ASP A 57 -15.02 -0.95 4.71
N GLN A 58 -15.78 -0.32 5.61
CA GLN A 58 -15.72 1.11 5.84
C GLN A 58 -14.37 1.57 6.40
N VAL A 59 -13.87 0.93 7.47
CA VAL A 59 -12.62 1.32 8.13
C VAL A 59 -11.44 1.14 7.18
N MET A 60 -11.39 0.01 6.47
CA MET A 60 -10.32 -0.30 5.53
C MET A 60 -10.28 0.72 4.38
N PHE A 61 -11.42 0.99 3.75
CA PHE A 61 -11.53 1.95 2.66
C PHE A 61 -11.10 3.36 3.10
N HIS A 62 -11.71 3.91 4.16
CA HIS A 62 -11.41 5.28 4.60
C HIS A 62 -9.94 5.44 5.00
N GLN A 63 -9.38 4.51 5.79
CA GLN A 63 -8.00 4.67 6.25
C GLN A 63 -6.99 4.59 5.10
N LEU A 64 -7.22 3.73 4.11
CA LEU A 64 -6.31 3.60 2.97
C LEU A 64 -6.39 4.82 2.05
N ILE A 65 -7.59 5.25 1.66
CA ILE A 65 -7.78 6.43 0.80
C ILE A 65 -7.18 7.69 1.46
N ASP A 66 -7.50 7.94 2.74
CA ASP A 66 -7.08 9.15 3.44
C ASP A 66 -5.57 9.26 3.59
N PHE A 67 -4.89 8.16 3.92
CA PHE A 67 -3.48 8.20 4.26
C PHE A 67 -2.55 7.97 3.09
N THR A 68 -2.90 7.03 2.21
CA THR A 68 -1.99 6.66 1.11
C THR A 68 -2.19 7.55 -0.10
N HIS A 69 -3.18 8.46 -0.14
CA HIS A 69 -3.58 9.21 -1.34
C HIS A 69 -3.76 8.29 -2.55
N VAL A 70 -4.23 7.07 -2.30
CA VAL A 70 -4.63 6.12 -3.35
C VAL A 70 -6.06 6.42 -3.75
N ASN A 71 -6.43 5.99 -4.95
CA ASN A 71 -7.71 6.37 -5.55
C ASN A 71 -8.75 5.28 -5.37
N HIS A 72 -8.34 4.01 -5.39
CA HIS A 72 -9.25 2.88 -5.34
C HIS A 72 -8.70 1.76 -4.48
N VAL A 73 -9.61 1.07 -3.78
CA VAL A 73 -9.27 -0.04 -2.90
C VAL A 73 -10.35 -1.11 -3.03
N MET A 74 -9.93 -2.36 -3.27
CA MET A 74 -10.81 -3.52 -3.32
C MET A 74 -10.15 -4.71 -2.63
N LEU A 75 -10.88 -5.39 -1.74
CA LEU A 75 -10.48 -6.64 -1.10
C LEU A 75 -11.21 -7.81 -1.76
N PHE A 76 -10.45 -8.69 -2.39
CA PHE A 76 -10.93 -9.90 -3.02
C PHE A 76 -10.69 -11.11 -2.12
N LEU A 77 -11.75 -11.79 -1.70
CA LEU A 77 -11.69 -13.00 -0.88
C LEU A 77 -11.85 -14.25 -1.75
N LYS A 78 -11.22 -15.36 -1.35
CA LYS A 78 -11.42 -16.66 -2.01
C LYS A 78 -12.81 -17.23 -1.76
N GLU A 79 -13.32 -17.05 -0.55
CA GLU A 79 -14.61 -17.57 -0.11
C GLU A 79 -15.62 -16.44 0.06
N PRO A 80 -16.91 -16.68 -0.25
CA PRO A 80 -17.97 -15.72 0.02
C PRO A 80 -18.14 -15.48 1.51
N ILE A 81 -18.49 -14.25 1.86
CA ILE A 81 -18.89 -13.86 3.22
C ILE A 81 -20.41 -13.92 3.34
N ASP A 82 -20.92 -14.36 4.48
CA ASP A 82 -22.36 -14.43 4.78
C ASP A 82 -22.93 -13.08 5.25
N GLN A 83 -22.46 -11.98 4.65
CA GLN A 83 -22.85 -10.62 5.01
C GLN A 83 -23.12 -9.78 3.76
N GLY A 84 -24.20 -10.11 3.04
CA GLY A 84 -24.77 -9.30 1.96
C GLY A 84 -23.76 -8.85 0.90
N GLU A 85 -24.12 -7.81 0.14
CA GLU A 85 -23.19 -7.15 -0.77
C GLU A 85 -22.49 -6.00 -0.04
N LEU A 86 -21.15 -6.03 -0.04
CA LEU A 86 -20.30 -4.95 0.42
C LEU A 86 -19.71 -4.19 -0.77
N LEU A 87 -19.34 -2.93 -0.53
CA LEU A 87 -18.87 -2.05 -1.60
C LEU A 87 -17.46 -2.40 -2.06
N HIS A 88 -16.55 -2.64 -1.11
CA HIS A 88 -15.12 -2.81 -1.35
C HIS A 88 -14.60 -4.21 -0.97
N ILE A 89 -15.45 -5.10 -0.48
CA ILE A 89 -15.09 -6.49 -0.18
C ILE A 89 -15.94 -7.42 -1.05
N LYS A 90 -15.30 -8.27 -1.86
CA LYS A 90 -15.98 -9.19 -2.78
C LYS A 90 -15.30 -10.55 -2.80
N ALA A 91 -16.05 -11.61 -3.07
CA ALA A 91 -15.46 -12.92 -3.36
C ALA A 91 -15.17 -13.06 -4.86
N ALA A 92 -13.99 -13.57 -5.21
CA ALA A 92 -13.59 -13.78 -6.61
C ALA A 92 -13.60 -15.27 -6.95
N LYS A 93 -14.64 -15.72 -7.69
CA LYS A 93 -14.73 -17.11 -8.18
C LYS A 93 -13.74 -17.42 -9.32
N HIS A 94 -13.43 -16.41 -10.13
CA HIS A 94 -12.52 -16.52 -11.27
C HIS A 94 -11.45 -15.42 -11.19
N PRO A 95 -10.49 -15.54 -10.25
CA PRO A 95 -9.48 -14.51 -9.99
C PRO A 95 -8.68 -14.14 -11.25
N ASP A 96 -8.35 -15.13 -12.08
CA ASP A 96 -7.54 -14.94 -13.30
C ASP A 96 -8.21 -14.06 -14.36
N ARG A 97 -9.55 -13.93 -14.31
CA ARG A 97 -10.31 -13.01 -15.18
C ARG A 97 -10.26 -11.57 -14.68
N ILE A 98 -9.97 -11.38 -13.38
CA ILE A 98 -9.84 -10.06 -12.77
C ILE A 98 -8.40 -9.58 -12.94
N HIS A 99 -7.45 -10.40 -12.47
CA HIS A 99 -6.03 -10.14 -12.63
C HIS A 99 -5.26 -11.48 -12.60
N PRO A 100 -4.29 -11.72 -13.52
CA PRO A 100 -3.60 -13.00 -13.63
C PRO A 100 -2.89 -13.46 -12.35
N ARG A 101 -2.47 -12.51 -11.51
CA ARG A 101 -1.77 -12.76 -10.25
C ARG A 101 -2.65 -12.64 -9.02
N LEU A 102 -3.96 -12.42 -9.15
CA LEU A 102 -4.80 -12.01 -8.02
C LEU A 102 -4.64 -12.95 -6.82
N PHE A 103 -4.68 -14.27 -6.99
CA PHE A 103 -4.52 -15.26 -5.91
C PHE A 103 -3.22 -16.10 -5.98
N ASP A 104 -2.22 -15.62 -6.73
CA ASP A 104 -0.91 -16.27 -6.88
C ASP A 104 0.21 -15.31 -6.46
N LEU A 105 0.15 -14.89 -5.18
CA LEU A 105 1.09 -13.93 -4.58
C LEU A 105 1.66 -14.50 -3.29
N GLN A 106 2.96 -14.34 -3.07
CA GLN A 106 3.59 -14.62 -1.77
C GLN A 106 3.94 -13.35 -0.99
N LYS A 107 4.07 -12.22 -1.69
CA LYS A 107 4.36 -10.90 -1.14
C LYS A 107 3.63 -9.84 -1.94
N THR A 108 3.59 -8.62 -1.43
CA THR A 108 3.04 -7.47 -2.14
C THR A 108 3.73 -7.30 -3.48
N LEU A 109 2.92 -7.22 -4.53
CA LEU A 109 3.36 -6.92 -5.89
C LEU A 109 2.93 -5.51 -6.24
N CYS A 110 3.89 -4.67 -6.63
CA CYS A 110 3.62 -3.34 -7.14
C CYS A 110 3.97 -3.30 -8.62
N GLU A 111 3.01 -2.96 -9.47
CA GLU A 111 3.21 -2.93 -10.91
C GLU A 111 2.36 -1.87 -11.60
N THR A 112 2.74 -1.52 -12.82
CA THR A 112 1.87 -0.78 -13.74
C THR A 112 0.81 -1.74 -14.25
N CYS A 113 -0.45 -1.31 -14.17
CA CYS A 113 -1.59 -2.13 -14.53
C CYS A 113 -2.14 -1.72 -15.90
N ARG A 114 -2.60 -2.68 -16.71
CA ARG A 114 -3.30 -2.35 -17.96
C ARG A 114 -4.68 -1.78 -17.63
N GLU A 115 -5.20 -0.94 -18.52
CA GLU A 115 -6.53 -0.32 -18.31
C GLU A 115 -7.63 -1.37 -18.08
N GLU A 116 -7.64 -2.46 -18.85
CA GLU A 116 -8.62 -3.55 -18.69
C GLU A 116 -8.50 -4.25 -17.33
N GLU A 117 -7.28 -4.55 -16.88
CA GLU A 117 -7.02 -5.17 -15.58
C GLU A 117 -7.44 -4.24 -14.44
N TYR A 118 -7.18 -2.93 -14.57
CA TYR A 118 -7.59 -1.92 -13.61
C TYR A 118 -9.12 -1.77 -13.55
N LEU A 119 -9.78 -1.76 -14.71
CA LEU A 119 -11.23 -1.76 -14.83
C LEU A 119 -11.82 -3.01 -14.18
N ASN A 120 -11.22 -4.17 -14.36
CA ASN A 120 -11.68 -5.41 -13.73
C ASN A 120 -11.48 -5.39 -12.20
N LEU A 121 -10.41 -4.78 -11.71
CA LEU A 121 -10.10 -4.66 -10.29
C LEU A 121 -11.02 -3.66 -9.57
N PHE A 122 -11.32 -2.52 -10.18
CA PHE A 122 -11.96 -1.40 -9.49
C PHE A 122 -13.29 -0.94 -10.09
N GLY A 123 -13.65 -1.41 -11.29
CA GLY A 123 -14.86 -0.99 -12.01
C GLY A 123 -14.79 0.43 -12.57
N VAL A 124 -13.58 1.01 -12.66
CA VAL A 124 -13.33 2.38 -13.13
C VAL A 124 -12.26 2.35 -14.23
N SER A 125 -12.50 3.09 -15.32
CA SER A 125 -11.51 3.33 -16.38
C SER A 125 -10.71 4.60 -16.06
N VAL A 126 -9.45 4.62 -16.47
CA VAL A 126 -8.49 5.70 -16.22
C VAL A 126 -7.68 5.94 -17.49
N ASP A 127 -7.39 7.22 -17.79
CA ASP A 127 -6.79 7.64 -19.06
C ASP A 127 -5.26 7.36 -19.16
N ASP A 128 -4.58 7.23 -18.02
CA ASP A 128 -3.13 6.97 -17.92
C ASP A 128 -2.86 5.62 -17.22
N PRO A 129 -1.78 4.88 -17.58
CA PRO A 129 -1.57 3.49 -17.13
C PRO A 129 -1.31 3.35 -15.62
N PRO A 130 -2.33 3.13 -14.77
CA PRO A 130 -2.24 3.36 -13.32
C PRO A 130 -1.26 2.42 -12.63
N SER A 131 -0.82 2.78 -11.42
CA SER A 131 -0.08 1.84 -10.57
C SER A 131 -1.03 1.06 -9.67
N VAL A 132 -0.73 -0.22 -9.48
CA VAL A 132 -1.48 -1.12 -8.59
C VAL A 132 -0.53 -1.81 -7.65
N ALA A 133 -0.90 -1.86 -6.37
CA ALA A 133 -0.34 -2.76 -5.38
C ALA A 133 -1.33 -3.89 -5.08
N LEU A 134 -0.89 -5.13 -5.26
CA LEU A 134 -1.61 -6.33 -4.87
C LEU A 134 -0.98 -6.91 -3.61
N VAL A 135 -1.70 -6.80 -2.50
CA VAL A 135 -1.24 -7.19 -1.17
C VAL A 135 -1.89 -8.52 -0.81
N PRO A 136 -1.13 -9.61 -0.66
CA PRO A 136 -1.68 -10.90 -0.28
C PRO A 136 -2.19 -10.89 1.16
N ILE A 137 -3.41 -11.36 1.36
CA ILE A 137 -4.02 -11.52 2.68
C ILE A 137 -3.86 -12.98 3.09
N MET A 138 -2.86 -13.24 3.93
CA MET A 138 -2.48 -14.60 4.33
C MET A 138 -2.47 -14.77 5.84
N TYR A 139 -3.13 -15.82 6.33
CA TYR A 139 -3.00 -16.29 7.71
C TYR A 139 -3.10 -17.81 7.74
N ARG A 140 -1.96 -18.50 7.84
CA ARG A 140 -1.79 -19.97 7.70
C ARG A 140 -2.14 -20.51 6.31
N SER A 141 -3.13 -19.93 5.64
CA SER A 141 -3.52 -20.15 4.26
C SER A 141 -3.77 -18.80 3.57
N TYR A 142 -3.85 -18.84 2.24
CA TYR A 142 -4.20 -17.69 1.43
C TYR A 142 -5.70 -17.41 1.53
N ILE A 143 -6.09 -16.24 2.03
CA ILE A 143 -7.48 -15.84 2.25
C ILE A 143 -8.00 -15.00 1.09
N GLY A 144 -7.15 -14.13 0.54
CA GLY A 144 -7.54 -13.18 -0.48
C GLY A 144 -6.44 -12.17 -0.79
N THR A 145 -6.83 -11.08 -1.43
CA THR A 145 -5.91 -10.06 -1.95
C THR A 145 -6.52 -8.69 -1.82
N LEU A 146 -5.79 -7.77 -1.21
CA LEU A 146 -6.14 -6.36 -1.20
C LEU A 146 -5.47 -5.70 -2.40
N ALA A 147 -6.28 -5.22 -3.34
CA ALA A 147 -5.84 -4.41 -4.46
C ALA A 147 -5.97 -2.92 -4.11
N ILE A 148 -4.90 -2.17 -4.35
CA ILE A 148 -4.82 -0.74 -4.10
C ILE A 148 -4.37 -0.07 -5.39
N GLY A 149 -5.20 0.83 -5.94
CA GLY A 149 -4.95 1.54 -7.19
C GLY A 149 -4.62 3.01 -6.95
N SER A 150 -3.61 3.51 -7.66
CA SER A 150 -3.27 4.94 -7.69
C SER A 150 -3.12 5.43 -9.12
N ALA A 151 -3.60 6.66 -9.36
CA ALA A 151 -3.36 7.39 -10.59
C ALA A 151 -1.90 7.84 -10.74
N ASP A 152 -1.11 7.85 -9.66
CA ASP A 152 0.32 8.14 -9.70
C ASP A 152 1.12 6.87 -10.02
N HIS A 153 1.78 6.84 -11.17
CA HIS A 153 2.59 5.71 -11.64
C HIS A 153 3.76 5.37 -10.73
N ALA A 154 4.30 6.35 -10.00
CA ALA A 154 5.47 6.19 -9.15
C ALA A 154 5.10 6.00 -7.67
N LYS A 155 3.80 5.79 -7.38
CA LYS A 155 3.28 5.81 -6.02
C LYS A 155 3.86 4.73 -5.11
N PHE A 156 4.03 3.53 -5.64
CA PHE A 156 4.47 2.37 -4.88
C PHE A 156 5.95 2.11 -5.15
N ASN A 157 6.82 2.51 -4.22
CA ASN A 157 8.24 2.14 -4.29
C ASN A 157 8.44 0.72 -3.74
N VAL A 158 9.15 -0.10 -4.49
CA VAL A 158 9.20 -1.57 -4.35
C VAL A 158 9.77 -2.06 -3.02
N ASP A 159 10.54 -1.26 -2.28
CA ASP A 159 11.23 -1.74 -1.07
C ASP A 159 10.58 -1.32 0.26
N VAL A 160 10.39 -0.03 0.50
CA VAL A 160 9.94 0.45 1.83
C VAL A 160 8.42 0.45 1.97
N ASP A 161 7.69 0.66 0.88
CA ASP A 161 6.22 0.70 0.91
C ASP A 161 5.61 -0.72 0.95
N THR A 162 6.29 -1.71 0.39
CA THR A 162 5.82 -3.09 0.34
C THR A 162 5.89 -3.80 1.70
N LEU A 163 6.93 -3.55 2.51
CA LEU A 163 7.02 -4.12 3.86
C LEU A 163 5.85 -3.68 4.75
N PHE A 164 5.47 -2.41 4.64
CA PHE A 164 4.33 -1.85 5.34
C PHE A 164 3.02 -2.54 4.89
N LEU A 165 2.84 -2.68 3.58
CA LEU A 165 1.64 -3.30 3.01
C LEU A 165 1.54 -4.79 3.33
N ASP A 166 2.65 -5.53 3.29
CA ASP A 166 2.72 -6.93 3.70
C ASP A 166 2.26 -7.09 5.16
N PHE A 167 2.77 -6.26 6.07
CA PHE A 167 2.37 -6.28 7.47
C PHE A 167 0.89 -5.93 7.65
N LEU A 168 0.38 -4.95 6.90
CA LEU A 168 -1.03 -4.61 6.92
C LEU A 168 -1.90 -5.79 6.44
N GLY A 169 -1.49 -6.47 5.36
CA GLY A 169 -2.18 -7.66 4.85
C GLY A 169 -2.25 -8.77 5.89
N GLU A 170 -1.17 -8.97 6.64
CA GLU A 170 -1.11 -9.88 7.78
C GLU A 170 -2.08 -9.52 8.92
N VAL A 171 -2.23 -8.24 9.25
CA VAL A 171 -3.18 -7.78 10.27
C VAL A 171 -4.61 -7.98 9.80
N ILE A 172 -4.92 -7.55 8.57
CA ILE A 172 -6.25 -7.69 7.95
C ILE A 172 -6.65 -9.18 7.91
N ALA A 173 -5.73 -10.09 7.56
CA ALA A 173 -5.97 -11.52 7.56
C ALA A 173 -6.44 -12.05 8.93
N ARG A 174 -5.81 -11.60 10.02
CA ARG A 174 -6.19 -11.98 11.39
C ARG A 174 -7.55 -11.40 11.78
N VAL A 175 -7.89 -10.21 11.32
CA VAL A 175 -9.21 -9.60 11.54
C VAL A 175 -10.29 -10.40 10.80
N ILE A 176 -10.08 -10.75 9.53
CA ILE A 176 -11.02 -11.56 8.75
C ILE A 176 -11.29 -12.90 9.43
N VAL A 177 -10.23 -13.63 9.82
CA VAL A 177 -10.37 -14.92 10.52
C VAL A 177 -11.11 -14.78 11.84
N ARG A 178 -10.97 -13.65 12.55
CA ARG A 178 -11.74 -13.37 13.77
C ARG A 178 -13.23 -13.14 13.47
N LEU A 179 -13.55 -12.41 12.39
CA LEU A 179 -14.92 -12.08 12.01
C LEU A 179 -15.71 -13.27 11.42
N GLN A 180 -15.01 -14.33 10.99
CA GLN A 180 -15.61 -15.57 10.50
C GLN A 180 -15.95 -16.58 11.60
N ARG A 181 -15.62 -16.28 12.86
CA ARG A 181 -15.95 -17.11 14.03
C ARG A 181 -17.26 -16.65 14.65
#